data_AF-A0AAP8T4Z6-F1
#
_entry.id   AF-A0AAP8T4Z6-F1
#
_cell.length_a   1.000
_cell.length_b   1.000
_cell.length_c   1.000
_cell.angle_alpha   90.00
_cell.angle_beta   90.00
_cell.angle_gamma   90.00
#
_symmetry.space_group_name_H-M   'P 1'
#
loop_
_entity.id
_entity.type
_entity.pdbx_description
1 polymer ?
#
loop_
_entity_poly.entity_id
_entity_poly.type
_entity_poly.pdbx_seq_one_letter_code
_entity_poly.pdbx_strand_id
1 'polypeptide(L)'
;MKRNADLSEQFTESLRNTPTGGKLVFNFRGAPTPVEVKFIFTGGWVVTQVLHPGVPLEIVKGEDGHLLQVDITLMPYDGLKAT
;
A
#
# COMPACT_ATOMS: atom_id res chain seq x y z
N MET A 1 5.05 10.50 10.11
CA MET A 1 6.22 9.79 9.53
C MET A 1 6.35 8.35 10.05
N LYS A 2 6.50 8.08 11.36
CA LYS A 2 6.59 6.68 11.87
C LYS A 2 5.48 5.75 11.36
N ARG A 3 4.22 6.19 11.44
CA ARG A 3 3.05 5.43 10.99
C ARG A 3 3.09 4.96 9.52
N ASN A 4 3.71 5.73 8.62
CA ASN A 4 3.80 5.39 7.20
C ASN A 4 4.83 4.28 6.98
N ALA A 5 5.98 4.36 7.67
CA ALA A 5 7.00 3.32 7.66
C ALA A 5 6.46 2.02 8.26
N ASP A 6 5.76 2.10 9.39
CA ASP A 6 5.15 0.93 10.05
C ASP A 6 4.15 0.22 9.12
N LEU A 7 3.32 0.99 8.38
CA LEU A 7 2.38 0.42 7.40
C LEU A 7 3.10 -0.24 6.22
N SER A 8 4.17 0.37 5.73
CA SER A 8 4.98 -0.16 4.63
C SER A 8 5.65 -1.48 5.03
N GLU A 9 6.16 -1.55 6.27
CA GLU A 9 6.74 -2.77 6.85
C GLU A 9 5.69 -3.86 7.04
N GLN A 10 4.54 -3.55 7.67
CA GLN A 10 3.44 -4.51 7.87
C GLN A 10 2.92 -5.07 6.54
N PHE A 11 2.79 -4.22 5.52
CA PHE A 11 2.39 -4.67 4.18
C PHE A 11 3.45 -5.60 3.58
N THR A 12 4.72 -5.23 3.67
CA THR A 12 5.84 -6.03 3.12
C THR A 12 5.94 -7.39 3.80
N GLU A 13 5.76 -7.45 5.12
CA GLU A 13 5.71 -8.70 5.87
C GLU A 13 4.51 -9.57 5.46
N SER A 14 3.32 -8.96 5.33
CA SER A 14 2.12 -9.67 4.86
C SER A 14 2.31 -10.24 3.45
N LEU A 15 2.96 -9.48 2.56
CA LEU A 15 3.26 -9.90 1.21
C LEU A 15 4.26 -11.06 1.18
N ARG A 16 5.30 -11.04 2.03
CA ARG A 16 6.27 -12.15 2.14
C ARG A 16 5.61 -13.45 2.61
N ASN A 17 4.62 -13.35 3.49
CA ASN A 17 3.88 -14.51 4.01
C ASN A 17 2.76 -14.99 3.05
N THR A 18 2.47 -14.25 1.98
CA THR A 18 1.48 -14.64 0.98
C THR A 18 2.12 -15.59 -0.03
N PRO A 19 1.52 -16.76 -0.33
CA PRO A 19 2.05 -17.66 -1.34
C PRO A 19 2.00 -17.04 -2.74
N THR A 20 2.93 -17.39 -3.62
CA THR A 20 2.90 -16.98 -5.04
C THR A 20 1.56 -17.38 -5.69
N GLY A 21 0.97 -16.45 -6.45
CA GLY A 21 -0.38 -16.55 -7.00
C GLY A 21 -1.51 -16.24 -6.00
N GLY A 22 -1.20 -16.10 -4.71
CA GLY A 22 -2.15 -15.74 -3.66
C GLY A 22 -2.54 -14.26 -3.70
N LYS A 23 -3.80 -13.99 -3.34
CA LYS A 23 -4.32 -12.63 -3.20
C LYS A 23 -4.08 -12.10 -1.77
N LEU A 24 -3.37 -10.99 -1.67
CA LEU A 24 -3.26 -10.18 -0.45
C LEU A 24 -4.28 -9.04 -0.52
N VAL A 25 -5.07 -8.90 0.55
CA VAL A 25 -6.01 -7.78 0.74
C VAL A 25 -5.55 -7.03 1.99
N PHE A 26 -5.09 -5.80 1.80
CA PHE A 26 -4.61 -4.93 2.89
C PHE A 26 -5.60 -3.79 3.14
N ASN A 27 -6.15 -3.76 4.37
CA ASN A 27 -7.15 -2.78 4.76
C ASN A 27 -6.52 -1.67 5.61
N PHE A 28 -6.64 -0.42 5.15
CA PHE A 28 -6.21 0.74 5.91
C PHE A 28 -7.24 1.09 6.99
N ARG A 29 -6.78 1.25 8.23
CA ARG A 29 -7.62 1.62 9.38
C ARG A 29 -7.22 2.97 9.96
N GLY A 30 -8.20 3.69 10.49
CA GLY A 30 -8.00 4.98 11.15
C GLY A 30 -8.84 6.08 10.51
N ALA A 31 -8.31 7.31 10.51
CA ALA A 31 -8.96 8.44 9.88
C ALA A 31 -9.16 8.16 8.37
N PRO A 32 -10.31 8.53 7.79
CA PRO A 32 -10.64 8.25 6.40
C PRO A 32 -9.86 9.19 5.47
N THR A 33 -8.57 8.93 5.30
CA THR A 33 -7.68 9.71 4.42
C THR A 33 -7.34 8.91 3.16
N PRO A 34 -7.16 9.54 1.99
CA PRO A 34 -6.58 8.86 0.84
C PRO A 34 -5.22 8.26 1.18
N VAL A 35 -4.91 7.14 0.55
CA VAL A 35 -3.63 6.45 0.72
C VAL A 35 -2.93 6.37 -0.61
N GLU A 36 -1.72 6.94 -0.67
CA GLU A 36 -0.83 6.73 -1.80
C GLU A 36 0.02 5.49 -1.54
N VAL A 37 0.04 4.58 -2.50
CA VAL A 37 0.89 3.39 -2.49
C VAL A 37 1.80 3.43 -3.70
N LYS A 38 3.10 3.43 -3.46
CA LYS A 38 4.13 3.46 -4.49
C LYS A 38 4.90 2.15 -4.49
N PHE A 39 4.95 1.53 -5.66
CA PHE A 39 5.70 0.30 -5.91
C PHE A 39 6.91 0.62 -6.77
N ILE A 40 8.08 0.16 -6.34
CA ILE A 40 9.33 0.26 -7.09
C ILE A 40 9.71 -1.15 -7.52
N PHE A 41 9.85 -1.36 -8.82
CA PHE A 41 10.22 -2.64 -9.41
C PHE A 41 11.62 -2.58 -10.06
N THR A 42 12.18 -3.75 -10.33
CA THR A 42 13.39 -3.88 -11.14
C THR A 42 13.22 -3.26 -12.53
N GLY A 43 14.33 -2.82 -13.12
CA GLY A 43 14.30 -2.11 -14.40
C GLY A 43 13.85 -0.64 -14.31
N GLY A 44 13.70 -0.09 -13.11
CA GLY A 44 13.39 1.33 -12.90
C GLY A 44 11.90 1.68 -12.98
N TRP A 45 11.02 0.68 -13.02
CA TRP A 45 9.58 0.90 -13.04
C TRP A 45 9.07 1.40 -11.69
N VAL A 46 8.26 2.46 -11.73
CA VAL A 46 7.57 3.03 -10.56
C VAL A 46 6.09 3.10 -10.88
N VAL A 47 5.27 2.45 -10.05
CA VAL A 47 3.81 2.49 -10.15
C VAL A 47 3.26 3.15 -8.90
N THR A 48 2.44 4.18 -9.08
CA THR A 48 1.77 4.88 -7.97
C THR A 48 0.27 4.69 -8.09
N GLN A 49 -0.36 4.29 -7.00
CA GLN A 49 -1.81 4.15 -6.88
C GLN A 49 -2.31 4.99 -5.71
N VAL A 50 -3.38 5.76 -5.94
CA VAL A 50 -4.09 6.47 -4.88
C VAL A 50 -5.39 5.72 -4.58
N LEU A 51 -5.57 5.34 -3.33
CA LEU A 51 -6.75 4.65 -2.82
C LEU A 51 -7.63 5.65 -2.07
N HIS A 52 -8.89 5.73 -2.47
CA HIS A 52 -9.89 6.48 -1.73
C HIS A 52 -10.19 5.81 -0.38
N PRO A 53 -10.63 6.57 0.65
CA PRO A 53 -11.01 6.00 1.92
C PRO A 53 -12.01 4.84 1.79
N GLY A 54 -11.76 3.75 2.52
CA GLY A 54 -12.59 2.54 2.49
C GLY A 54 -12.27 1.56 1.36
N VAL A 55 -11.43 1.94 0.39
CA VAL A 55 -10.95 1.03 -0.67
C VAL A 55 -9.75 0.24 -0.16
N PRO A 56 -9.79 -1.11 -0.18
CA PRO A 56 -8.63 -1.92 0.18
C PRO A 56 -7.55 -1.87 -0.90
N LEU A 57 -6.29 -2.09 -0.51
CA LEU A 57 -5.24 -2.44 -1.45
C LEU A 57 -5.32 -3.94 -1.74
N GLU A 58 -5.46 -4.31 -3.00
CA GLU A 58 -5.51 -5.71 -3.43
C GLU A 58 -4.36 -6.00 -4.39
N ILE A 59 -3.56 -7.02 -4.08
CA ILE A 59 -2.41 -7.45 -4.89
C ILE A 59 -2.38 -8.97 -4.97
N VAL A 60 -1.94 -9.48 -6.13
CA VAL A 60 -1.59 -10.90 -6.30
C VAL A 60 -0.07 -11.02 -6.21
N LYS A 61 0.42 -11.90 -5.31
CA LYS A 61 1.85 -12.15 -5.15
C LYS A 61 2.40 -12.78 -6.44
N GLY A 62 3.33 -12.10 -7.09
CA GLY A 62 4.13 -12.66 -8.17
C GLY A 62 5.41 -13.34 -7.67
N GLU A 63 6.24 -13.79 -8.62
CA GLU A 63 7.57 -14.32 -8.36
C GLU A 63 8.48 -13.29 -7.66
N ASP A 64 9.46 -13.80 -6.92
CA ASP A 64 10.42 -12.96 -6.21
C ASP A 64 11.40 -12.24 -7.16
N GLY A 65 12.02 -11.16 -6.67
CA GLY A 65 13.06 -10.44 -7.41
C GLY A 65 12.56 -9.33 -8.34
N HIS A 66 11.25 -9.15 -8.51
CA HIS A 66 10.68 -8.06 -9.31
C HIS A 66 10.36 -6.81 -8.49
N LEU A 67 9.68 -6.97 -7.35
CA LEU A 67 9.33 -5.86 -6.47
C LEU A 67 10.50 -5.57 -5.52
N LEU A 68 11.00 -4.33 -5.56
CA LEU A 68 12.12 -3.88 -4.73
C LEU A 68 11.65 -3.21 -3.45
N GLN A 69 10.63 -2.35 -3.55
CA GLN A 69 10.15 -1.55 -2.42
C GLN A 69 8.68 -1.19 -2.58
N VAL A 70 7.99 -1.07 -1.44
CA VAL A 70 6.64 -0.52 -1.33
C VAL A 70 6.67 0.60 -0.31
N ASP A 71 6.26 1.78 -0.74
CA ASP A 71 6.07 2.93 0.14
C ASP A 71 4.58 3.24 0.26
N ILE A 72 4.08 3.25 1.50
CA ILE A 72 2.70 3.60 1.81
C ILE A 72 2.68 4.95 2.52
N THR A 73 1.94 5.89 1.94
CA THR A 73 1.77 7.24 2.50
C THR A 73 0.30 7.52 2.76
N LEU A 74 -0.06 7.70 4.04
CA LEU A 74 -1.33 8.30 4.41
C LEU A 74 -1.27 9.79 4.06
N MET A 75 -2.13 10.23 3.15
CA MET A 75 -2.16 11.63 2.73
C MET A 75 -2.79 12.50 3.82
N PRO A 76 -2.33 13.76 3.98
CA PRO A 76 -3.07 14.73 4.77
C PRO A 76 -4.48 14.87 4.17
N TYR A 77 -5.50 14.77 5.01
CA TYR A 77 -6.87 14.90 4.56
C TYR A 77 -7.70 15.51 5.66
N ASP A 78 -8.19 16.71 5.41
CA ASP A 78 -9.02 17.49 6.34
C ASP A 78 -10.50 17.07 6.30
N GLY A 79 -10.82 15.96 5.62
CA GLY A 79 -12.19 15.49 5.43
C GLY A 79 -12.90 16.10 4.22
N LEU A 80 -14.11 15.60 3.93
CA LEU A 80 -15.15 16.42 3.32
C LEU A 80 -15.74 17.25 4.46
N LYS A 81 -15.43 18.55 4.54
CA LYS A 81 -16.19 19.45 5.41
C LYS A 81 -17.60 19.56 4.83
N ALA A 82 -18.49 18.68 5.25
CA ALA A 82 -19.92 18.89 5.06
C ALA A 82 -20.32 20.03 6.00
N THR A 83 -20.69 21.17 5.43
CA THR A 83 -21.42 22.24 6.11
C THR A 83 -22.79 21.75 6.55
#